data_AF-A0A3A8GUF4-F1
#
_entry.id   AF-A0A3A8GUF4-F1
#
_cell.length_a   1.000
_cell.length_b   1.000
_cell.length_c   1.000
_cell.angle_alpha   90.00
_cell.angle_beta   90.00
_cell.angle_gamma   90.00
#
_symmetry.space_group_name_H-M   'P 1'
#
loop_
_entity.id
_entity.type
_entity.pdbx_description
1 polymer ?
#
loop_
_entity_poly.entity_id
_entity_poly.type
_entity_poly.pdbx_seq_one_letter_code
_entity_poly.pdbx_strand_id
1 'polypeptide(L)'
;MLMGLFLAGALGWGCQAAGDKAQAKAPLDCNATYVACGCGCCGGVEPEVQCLSCAKGDDLQALIQKDQEAKKDPQCAVMGCSPGTKYVYCDANPQ
;
A
#
# COMPACT_ATOMS: atom_id res chain seq x y z
N MET A 1 50.24 -27.65 -32.76
CA MET A 1 49.48 -28.91 -32.56
C MET A 1 48.18 -28.55 -31.84
N LEU A 2 47.05 -29.14 -32.27
CA LEU A 2 45.65 -28.98 -31.79
C LEU A 2 45.01 -27.64 -32.16
N MET A 3 44.43 -27.40 -33.35
CA MET A 3 43.25 -28.05 -33.99
C MET A 3 41.98 -28.10 -33.12
N GLY A 4 41.12 -27.08 -33.30
CA GLY A 4 39.72 -27.23 -33.75
C GLY A 4 38.67 -27.71 -32.74
N LEU A 5 37.64 -26.89 -32.51
CA LEU A 5 36.32 -27.06 -33.14
C LEU A 5 35.39 -25.91 -32.72
N PHE A 6 34.99 -25.08 -33.68
CA PHE A 6 33.76 -24.31 -33.63
C PHE A 6 32.57 -25.29 -33.64
N LEU A 7 31.52 -25.02 -32.86
CA LEU A 7 30.13 -25.31 -33.24
C LEU A 7 29.14 -24.53 -32.34
N ALA A 8 28.49 -23.55 -32.97
CA ALA A 8 27.06 -23.22 -32.88
C ALA A 8 26.40 -22.88 -31.53
N GLY A 9 25.90 -21.63 -31.46
CA GLY A 9 24.49 -21.39 -31.14
C GLY A 9 24.15 -20.95 -29.72
N ALA A 10 24.04 -19.63 -29.51
CA ALA A 10 22.92 -18.99 -28.81
C ALA A 10 23.05 -17.47 -28.93
N LEU A 11 22.40 -16.91 -29.93
CA LEU A 11 22.03 -15.50 -29.95
C LEU A 11 21.17 -15.19 -28.73
N GLY A 12 21.53 -14.13 -28.00
CA GLY A 12 20.60 -13.36 -27.18
C GLY A 12 20.32 -13.92 -25.80
N TRP A 13 21.13 -13.50 -24.82
CA TRP A 13 20.67 -13.42 -23.43
C TRP A 13 20.94 -12.02 -22.88
N GLY A 14 20.24 -11.04 -23.46
CA GLY A 14 19.95 -9.80 -22.75
C GLY A 14 18.93 -10.13 -21.67
N CYS A 15 19.38 -10.31 -20.42
CA CYS A 15 18.46 -10.30 -19.29
C CYS A 15 18.17 -8.83 -18.97
N GLN A 16 16.91 -8.48 -19.22
CA GLN A 16 16.37 -7.15 -19.22
C GLN A 16 16.46 -6.51 -17.83
N ALA A 17 16.57 -5.19 -17.89
CA ALA A 17 16.53 -4.25 -16.79
C ALA A 17 15.55 -4.66 -15.69
N ALA A 18 15.97 -4.43 -14.45
CA ALA A 18 15.11 -4.35 -13.28
C ALA A 18 13.80 -3.67 -13.70
N GLY A 19 12.76 -4.48 -13.79
CA GLY A 19 11.44 -4.00 -14.16
C GLY A 19 11.08 -2.91 -13.18
N ASP A 20 10.98 -1.70 -13.72
CA ASP A 20 10.16 -0.61 -13.25
C ASP A 20 8.73 -1.16 -13.10
N LYS A 21 8.49 -1.96 -12.05
CA LYS A 21 7.15 -2.26 -11.59
C LYS A 21 6.79 -1.09 -10.70
N ALA A 22 6.50 0.05 -11.34
CA ALA A 22 5.43 0.90 -10.84
C ALA A 22 4.28 -0.06 -10.52
N GLN A 23 4.02 -0.30 -9.23
CA GLN A 23 2.93 -1.14 -8.79
C GLN A 23 1.69 -0.58 -9.48
N ALA A 24 1.13 -1.34 -10.43
CA ALA A 24 -0.12 -0.97 -11.07
C ALA A 24 -1.11 -0.77 -9.93
N LYS A 25 -1.52 0.49 -9.72
CA LYS A 25 -2.42 0.87 -8.63
C LYS A 25 -3.67 0.01 -8.80
N ALA A 26 -3.97 -0.82 -7.80
CA ALA A 26 -5.16 -1.65 -7.84
C ALA A 26 -6.39 -0.76 -8.12
N PRO A 27 -7.42 -1.27 -8.83
CA PRO A 27 -8.63 -0.50 -9.06
C PRO A 27 -9.19 0.03 -7.72
N LEU A 28 -9.51 1.33 -7.69
CA LEU A 28 -10.04 2.01 -6.51
C LEU A 28 -11.41 1.42 -6.16
N ASP A 29 -11.51 0.75 -5.01
CA ASP A 29 -12.79 0.34 -4.44
C ASP A 29 -13.35 1.48 -3.58
N CYS A 30 -14.27 2.24 -4.15
CA CYS A 30 -14.88 3.39 -3.48
C CYS A 30 -15.94 3.02 -2.43
N ASN A 31 -16.18 1.73 -2.19
CA ASN A 31 -16.98 1.27 -1.05
C ASN A 31 -16.12 0.80 0.12
N ALA A 32 -14.79 0.75 -0.08
CA ALA A 32 -13.87 0.38 0.98
C ALA A 32 -13.89 1.39 2.13
N THR A 33 -13.75 0.85 3.34
CA THR A 33 -13.66 1.60 4.59
C THR A 33 -12.48 1.09 5.37
N TYR A 34 -11.77 1.99 6.08
CA TYR A 34 -10.64 1.61 6.91
C TYR A 34 -10.62 2.39 8.22
N VAL A 35 -10.23 1.76 9.31
CA VAL A 35 -9.97 2.45 10.58
C VAL A 35 -8.46 2.42 10.84
N ALA A 36 -7.84 3.60 10.80
CA ALA A 36 -6.45 3.78 11.18
C ALA A 36 -6.35 4.00 12.69
N CYS A 37 -5.45 3.27 13.34
CA CYS A 37 -5.18 3.41 14.78
C CYS A 37 -3.87 4.17 15.03
N GLY A 38 -3.07 4.36 13.97
CA GLY A 38 -1.70 4.80 14.03
C GLY A 38 -0.85 3.86 14.87
N CYS A 39 -0.16 4.48 15.82
CA CYS A 39 0.78 3.84 16.71
C CYS A 39 0.04 3.27 17.93
N GLY A 40 -0.24 1.96 17.93
CA GLY A 40 -0.97 1.27 19.01
C GLY A 40 -2.26 0.59 18.54
N CYS A 41 -3.25 0.52 19.43
CA CYS A 41 -4.57 -0.09 19.18
C CYS A 41 -5.67 0.95 18.98
N CYS A 42 -6.75 0.57 18.29
CA CYS A 42 -7.99 1.36 18.31
C CYS A 42 -8.84 0.94 19.53
N GLY A 43 -9.39 1.89 20.30
CA GLY A 43 -10.28 1.57 21.41
C GLY A 43 -10.89 2.78 22.12
N GLY A 44 -11.88 2.51 22.98
CA GLY A 44 -12.48 3.48 23.91
C GLY A 44 -13.74 4.16 23.39
N VAL A 45 -13.72 4.71 22.17
CA VAL A 45 -14.85 5.48 21.60
C VAL A 45 -14.99 5.23 20.09
N GLU A 46 -16.09 5.71 19.50
CA GLU A 46 -16.29 5.66 18.07
C GLU A 46 -15.28 6.56 17.33
N PRO A 47 -14.56 6.06 16.32
CA PRO A 47 -13.53 6.82 15.61
C PRO A 47 -14.11 8.00 14.83
N GLU A 48 -13.33 9.08 14.74
CA GLU A 48 -13.69 10.22 13.91
C GLU A 48 -13.78 9.81 12.43
N VAL A 49 -14.88 10.17 11.78
CA VAL A 49 -15.08 9.86 10.36
C VAL A 49 -14.39 10.92 9.51
N GLN A 50 -13.41 10.50 8.72
CA GLN A 50 -12.74 11.31 7.72
C GLN A 50 -13.24 10.93 6.32
N CYS A 51 -13.88 11.89 5.66
CA CYS A 51 -14.37 11.75 4.30
C CYS A 51 -13.23 11.85 3.28
N LEU A 52 -13.11 10.81 2.47
CA LEU A 52 -12.33 10.78 1.24
C LEU A 52 -13.24 11.03 0.04
N SER A 53 -12.64 11.43 -1.08
CA SER A 53 -13.29 11.58 -2.37
C SER A 53 -12.77 10.55 -3.38
N CYS A 54 -13.65 9.65 -3.77
CA CYS A 54 -13.46 8.71 -4.86
C CYS A 54 -13.26 9.45 -6.19
N ALA A 55 -14.05 10.50 -6.43
CA ALA A 55 -13.99 11.29 -7.66
C ALA A 55 -12.67 12.03 -7.84
N LYS A 56 -12.04 12.45 -6.74
CA LYS A 56 -10.70 13.07 -6.74
C LYS A 56 -9.55 12.05 -6.73
N GLY A 57 -9.88 10.77 -6.58
CA GLY A 57 -8.89 9.69 -6.51
C GLY A 57 -8.09 9.68 -5.22
N ASP A 58 -8.68 10.12 -4.10
CA ASP A 58 -8.06 9.99 -2.79
C ASP A 58 -7.68 8.52 -2.54
N ASP A 59 -6.49 8.33 -1.97
CA ASP A 59 -5.87 7.02 -1.93
C ASP A 59 -6.00 6.39 -0.55
N LEU A 60 -7.09 5.64 -0.35
CA LEU A 60 -7.28 4.85 0.87
C LEU A 60 -6.10 3.89 1.12
N GLN A 61 -5.46 3.35 0.07
CA GLN A 61 -4.33 2.45 0.26
C GLN A 61 -3.08 3.13 0.78
N ALA A 62 -2.82 4.38 0.35
CA ALA A 62 -1.74 5.16 0.93
C ALA A 62 -1.93 5.39 2.44
N LEU A 63 -3.18 5.60 2.88
CA LEU A 63 -3.52 5.76 4.30
C LEU A 63 -3.34 4.47 5.10
N ILE A 64 -3.78 3.33 4.54
CA ILE A 64 -3.56 2.01 5.14
C ILE A 64 -2.07 1.73 5.28
N GLN A 65 -1.29 2.01 4.24
CA GLN A 65 0.14 1.75 4.25
C GLN A 65 0.85 2.63 5.28
N LYS A 66 0.50 3.92 5.36
CA LYS A 66 1.00 4.84 6.39
C LYS A 66 0.66 4.35 7.81
N ASP A 67 -0.55 3.85 8.04
CA ASP A 67 -0.95 3.27 9.33
C ASP A 67 -0.13 2.02 9.67
N GLN A 68 0.09 1.13 8.69
CA GLN A 68 0.93 -0.06 8.88
C GLN A 68 2.40 0.29 9.12
N GLU A 69 2.91 1.34 8.50
CA GLU A 69 4.26 1.84 8.74
C GLU A 69 4.39 2.43 10.15
N ALA A 70 3.40 3.21 10.59
CA ALA A 70 3.37 3.73 11.95
C ALA A 70 3.43 2.59 12.99
N LYS A 71 2.71 1.48 12.77
CA LYS A 71 2.73 0.31 13.67
C LYS A 71 4.10 -0.37 13.80
N LYS A 72 5.01 -0.17 12.85
CA LYS A 72 6.36 -0.74 12.90
C LYS A 72 7.31 0.11 13.74
N ASP A 73 6.91 1.31 14.13
CA ASP A 73 7.73 2.16 14.99
C ASP A 73 7.89 1.48 16.37
N PRO A 74 9.14 1.20 16.81
CA PRO A 74 9.40 0.61 18.13
C PRO A 74 8.81 1.41 19.30
N GLN A 75 8.61 2.71 19.13
CA GLN A 75 7.99 3.58 20.14
C GLN A 75 6.50 3.25 20.34
N CYS A 76 5.85 2.53 19.41
CA CYS A 76 4.44 2.16 19.54
C CYS A 76 4.11 1.19 20.66
N ALA A 77 5.10 0.45 21.18
CA ALA A 77 4.88 -0.49 22.28
C ALA A 77 4.36 0.20 23.57
N VAL A 78 4.57 1.52 23.72
CA VAL A 78 4.19 2.28 24.93
C VAL A 78 3.07 3.30 24.70
N MET A 79 2.54 3.41 23.47
CA MET A 79 1.60 4.48 23.10
C MET A 79 0.13 4.18 23.48
N GLY A 80 -0.17 2.95 23.92
CA GLY A 80 -1.52 2.57 24.33
C GLY A 80 -2.52 2.50 23.17
N CYS A 81 -3.81 2.68 23.47
CA CYS A 81 -4.84 2.74 22.43
C CYS A 81 -5.28 4.20 22.16
N SER A 82 -5.66 4.47 20.91
CA SER A 82 -6.29 5.72 20.47
C SER A 82 -7.73 5.44 19.98
N PRO A 83 -8.60 6.46 19.87
CA PRO A 83 -9.92 6.32 19.24
C PRO A 83 -9.87 5.83 17.78
N GLY A 84 -8.77 6.14 17.08
CA GLY A 84 -8.61 5.91 15.65
C GLY A 84 -9.38 6.90 14.76
N THR A 85 -9.12 6.80 13.46
CA THR A 85 -9.78 7.59 12.41
C THR A 85 -10.37 6.64 11.37
N LYS A 86 -11.66 6.79 11.09
CA LYS A 86 -12.37 5.98 10.10
C LYS A 86 -12.42 6.72 8.77
N TYR A 87 -11.77 6.16 7.76
CA TYR A 87 -11.78 6.65 6.39
C TYR A 87 -12.88 5.99 5.58
N VAL A 88 -13.72 6.80 4.93
CA VAL A 88 -14.80 6.38 4.03
C VAL A 88 -14.85 7.30 2.82
N TYR A 89 -15.29 6.80 1.66
CA TYR A 89 -15.53 7.65 0.50
C TYR A 89 -16.96 8.20 0.53
N CYS A 90 -17.11 9.48 0.92
CA CYS A 90 -18.41 10.10 1.16
C CYS A 90 -19.15 10.50 -0.13
N ASP A 91 -18.42 10.66 -1.23
CA ASP A 91 -19.00 10.95 -2.55
C ASP A 91 -19.55 9.71 -3.25
N ALA A 92 -18.95 8.54 -3.00
CA ALA A 92 -19.46 7.25 -3.46
C ALA A 92 -20.51 6.64 -2.52
N ASN A 93 -20.48 7.00 -1.24
CA ASN A 93 -21.45 6.57 -0.23
C ASN A 93 -22.00 7.79 0.53
N PRO A 94 -22.91 8.58 -0.10
CA PRO A 94 -23.59 9.67 0.61
C PRO A 94 -24.37 9.09 1.79
N GLN A 95 -24.09 9.61 2.99
CA GLN A 95 -24.75 9.25 4.25
C GLN A 95 -26.19 9.77 4.28
#